data_AF-A0A2E7CKL7-F1
#
_entry.id   AF-A0A2E7CKL7-F1
#
_cell.length_a   1.000
_cell.length_b   1.000
_cell.length_c   1.000
_cell.angle_alpha   90.00
_cell.angle_beta   90.00
_cell.angle_gamma   90.00
#
_symmetry.space_group_name_H-M   'P 1'
#
loop_
_entity.id
_entity.type
_entity.pdbx_description
1 polymer ?
#
loop_
_entity_poly.entity_id
_entity_poly.type
_entity_poly.pdbx_seq_one_letter_code
_entity_poly.pdbx_strand_id
1 'polypeptide(L)'
;MHLIFVLLGCFKQESSKTVGLECLNTSECLEGHRCVEGTCLLAECQFNQECPLQHICDGQGNCIEGCHEDGDCFSGETCQGGACKAYQCRSTDLDCLIGERCIDEQCVPQPNLCEPCDFDAWQEGGNQDELCVIYTYDQDVRCNWQTQSGCPDFMSCFPSDGEGNTAVGFCVESFFFPTCSEQECPRGFSCVSSEGVSFCMADCIFFLEQAYLP
;
A
#
# COMPACT_ATOMS: atom_id res chain seq x y z
N MET A 1 -80.94 24.44 -24.41
CA MET A 1 -80.17 23.88 -23.28
C MET A 1 -78.73 23.72 -23.74
N HIS A 2 -77.88 24.73 -23.48
CA HIS A 2 -76.45 24.70 -23.80
C HIS A 2 -75.70 24.49 -22.47
N LEU A 3 -75.05 23.34 -22.32
CA LEU A 3 -74.13 23.11 -21.20
C LEU A 3 -72.77 23.73 -21.56
N ILE A 4 -72.37 24.74 -20.78
CA ILE A 4 -71.02 25.30 -20.81
C ILE A 4 -70.20 24.50 -19.78
N PHE A 5 -69.25 23.69 -20.25
CA PHE A 5 -68.24 23.05 -19.41
C PHE A 5 -67.14 24.08 -19.10
N VAL A 6 -67.07 24.52 -17.85
CA VAL A 6 -65.97 25.36 -17.34
C VAL A 6 -64.83 24.42 -16.94
N LEU A 7 -63.79 24.35 -17.77
CA LEU A 7 -62.52 23.71 -17.42
C LEU A 7 -61.76 24.63 -16.46
N LEU A 8 -61.82 24.30 -15.16
CA LEU A 8 -60.94 24.85 -14.14
C LEU A 8 -59.54 24.23 -14.30
N GLY A 9 -58.69 24.87 -15.11
CA GLY A 9 -57.26 24.58 -15.14
C GLY A 9 -56.58 25.18 -13.91
N CYS A 10 -55.83 24.38 -13.16
CA CYS A 10 -54.89 24.89 -12.16
C CYS A 10 -53.74 25.59 -12.88
N PHE A 11 -53.71 26.92 -12.85
CA PHE A 11 -52.55 27.69 -13.27
C PHE A 11 -51.45 27.52 -12.21
N LYS A 12 -50.42 26.73 -12.53
CA LYS A 12 -49.19 26.67 -11.75
C LYS A 12 -48.47 28.00 -11.96
N GLN A 13 -48.36 28.79 -10.90
CA GLN A 13 -47.82 30.14 -10.97
C GLN A 13 -46.31 30.09 -11.27
N GLU A 14 -45.99 30.41 -12.51
CA GLU A 14 -44.77 31.02 -13.06
C GLU A 14 -43.99 31.92 -12.09
N SER A 15 -43.36 31.43 -11.02
CA SER A 15 -42.51 32.31 -10.20
C SER A 15 -41.27 32.68 -11.01
N SER A 16 -41.24 33.94 -11.43
CA SER A 16 -40.20 34.55 -12.24
C SER A 16 -38.86 34.53 -11.49
N LYS A 17 -38.00 33.57 -11.82
CA LYS A 17 -36.61 33.48 -11.37
C LYS A 17 -35.83 34.72 -11.84
N THR A 18 -35.75 35.73 -10.99
CA THR A 18 -34.96 36.95 -11.21
C THR A 18 -33.78 36.97 -10.24
N VAL A 19 -32.60 37.32 -10.76
CA VAL A 19 -31.34 37.40 -10.01
C VAL A 19 -31.46 38.47 -8.91
N GLY A 20 -31.20 38.09 -7.66
CA GLY A 20 -31.43 38.93 -6.47
C GLY A 20 -32.70 38.56 -5.67
N LEU A 21 -33.22 37.34 -5.83
CA LEU A 21 -34.39 36.85 -5.10
C LEU A 21 -34.04 36.48 -3.66
N GLU A 22 -34.87 36.96 -2.72
CA GLU A 22 -34.99 36.32 -1.41
C GLU A 22 -35.39 34.86 -1.58
N CYS A 23 -34.85 33.98 -0.75
CA CYS A 23 -35.11 32.54 -0.81
C CYS A 23 -35.29 31.97 0.60
N LEU A 24 -36.09 30.91 0.72
CA LEU A 24 -36.17 30.13 1.95
C LEU A 24 -35.31 28.85 1.89
N ASN A 25 -35.05 28.35 0.70
CA ASN A 25 -34.23 27.17 0.44
C ASN A 25 -33.67 27.18 -0.99
N THR A 26 -32.67 26.34 -1.25
CA THR A 26 -31.97 26.28 -2.54
C THR A 26 -32.86 25.95 -3.74
N SER A 27 -33.98 25.24 -3.55
CA SER A 27 -34.86 24.87 -4.67
C SER A 27 -35.57 26.07 -5.32
N GLU A 28 -35.62 27.20 -4.63
CA GLU A 28 -36.15 28.47 -5.12
C GLU A 28 -35.14 29.22 -6.00
N CYS A 29 -33.85 28.89 -5.89
CA CYS A 29 -32.77 29.55 -6.62
C CYS A 29 -32.56 28.97 -8.03
N LEU A 30 -31.98 29.79 -8.91
CA LEU A 30 -31.56 29.38 -10.25
C LEU A 30 -30.55 28.23 -10.21
N GLU A 31 -30.41 27.50 -11.31
CA GLU A 31 -29.37 26.48 -11.41
C GLU A 31 -27.99 27.13 -11.18
N GLY A 32 -27.11 26.43 -10.45
CA GLY A 32 -25.83 26.97 -10.00
C GLY A 32 -25.91 28.02 -8.88
N HIS A 33 -27.08 28.25 -8.28
CA HIS A 33 -27.24 29.17 -7.14
C HIS A 33 -27.74 28.44 -5.90
N ARG A 34 -27.28 28.89 -4.72
CA ARG A 34 -27.66 28.36 -3.41
C ARG A 34 -28.29 29.44 -2.56
N CYS A 35 -29.26 29.05 -1.73
CA CYS A 35 -29.84 29.94 -0.75
C CYS A 35 -28.92 30.06 0.46
N VAL A 36 -28.22 31.20 0.58
CA VAL A 36 -27.30 31.49 1.67
C VAL A 36 -27.81 32.73 2.39
N GLU A 37 -28.12 32.58 3.69
CA GLU A 37 -28.68 33.66 4.53
C GLU A 37 -29.88 34.38 3.88
N GLY A 38 -30.73 33.61 3.19
CA GLY A 38 -31.96 34.12 2.57
C GLY A 38 -31.77 34.78 1.21
N THR A 39 -30.57 34.73 0.62
CA THR A 39 -30.29 35.27 -0.72
C THR A 39 -29.77 34.18 -1.65
N CYS A 40 -30.24 34.16 -2.90
CA CYS A 40 -29.66 33.29 -3.94
C CYS A 40 -28.30 33.83 -4.39
N LEU A 41 -27.23 33.17 -3.98
CA LEU A 41 -25.85 33.46 -4.40
C LEU A 41 -25.37 32.40 -5.39
N LEU A 42 -24.45 32.78 -6.28
CA LEU A 42 -23.75 31.82 -7.13
C LEU A 42 -22.95 30.87 -6.21
N ALA A 43 -23.08 29.57 -6.43
CA ALA A 43 -22.37 28.55 -5.67
C ALA A 43 -21.57 27.66 -6.63
N GLU A 44 -20.40 27.22 -6.18
CA GLU A 44 -19.60 26.22 -6.89
C GLU A 44 -20.24 24.84 -6.80
N CYS A 45 -20.92 24.56 -5.67
CA CYS A 45 -21.53 23.27 -5.40
C CYS A 45 -22.83 23.38 -4.58
N GLN A 46 -23.70 22.39 -4.74
CA GLN A 46 -24.85 22.11 -3.88
C GLN A 46 -24.66 20.80 -3.09
N PHE A 47 -23.97 19.82 -3.67
CA PHE A 47 -23.67 18.53 -3.08
C PHE A 47 -22.17 18.21 -3.21
N ASN A 48 -21.65 17.35 -2.34
CA ASN A 48 -20.23 16.97 -2.37
C ASN A 48 -19.81 16.36 -3.72
N GLN A 49 -20.68 15.60 -4.38
CA GLN A 49 -20.38 14.96 -5.67
C GLN A 49 -20.17 15.97 -6.82
N GLU A 50 -20.51 17.24 -6.62
CA GLU A 50 -20.24 18.31 -7.59
C GLU A 50 -18.82 18.88 -7.45
N CYS A 51 -18.14 18.60 -6.33
CA CYS A 51 -16.76 19.00 -6.11
C CYS A 51 -15.75 18.01 -6.71
N PRO A 52 -14.53 18.46 -7.02
CA PRO A 52 -13.42 17.56 -7.35
C PRO A 52 -13.15 16.57 -6.22
N LEU A 53 -12.43 15.48 -6.52
CA LEU A 53 -11.92 14.59 -5.47
C LEU A 53 -11.12 15.39 -4.42
N GLN A 54 -11.16 14.88 -3.19
CA GLN A 54 -10.62 15.47 -1.97
C GLN A 54 -11.26 16.81 -1.58
N HIS A 55 -12.45 17.12 -2.11
CA HIS A 55 -13.20 18.32 -1.74
C HIS A 55 -14.65 17.99 -1.39
N ILE A 56 -15.21 18.75 -0.45
CA ILE A 56 -16.61 18.69 -0.04
C ILE A 56 -17.27 20.04 -0.19
N CYS A 57 -18.60 20.04 -0.31
CA CYS A 57 -19.37 21.25 -0.42
C CYS A 57 -19.65 21.84 0.96
N ASP A 58 -19.13 23.03 1.23
CA ASP A 58 -19.37 23.72 2.50
C ASP A 58 -20.80 24.28 2.60
N GLY A 59 -21.12 24.89 3.76
CA GLY A 59 -22.43 25.50 3.98
C GLY A 59 -22.70 26.72 3.10
N GLN A 60 -21.63 27.34 2.59
CA GLN A 60 -21.63 28.54 1.76
C GLN A 60 -21.69 28.21 0.26
N GLY A 61 -21.53 26.95 -0.12
CA GLY A 61 -21.55 26.48 -1.51
C GLY A 61 -20.20 26.57 -2.21
N ASN A 62 -19.08 26.56 -1.47
CA ASN A 62 -17.73 26.45 -2.02
C ASN A 62 -17.21 25.02 -1.89
N CYS A 63 -16.38 24.59 -2.83
CA CYS A 63 -15.64 23.35 -2.69
C CYS A 63 -14.41 23.58 -1.81
N ILE A 64 -14.41 23.01 -0.61
CA ILE A 64 -13.29 23.07 0.34
C ILE A 64 -12.63 21.71 0.46
N GLU A 65 -11.33 21.69 0.75
CA GLU A 65 -10.59 20.43 0.96
C GLU A 65 -11.22 19.61 2.11
N GLY A 66 -11.44 18.32 1.86
CA GLY A 66 -12.03 17.40 2.82
C GLY A 66 -12.74 16.22 2.17
N CYS A 67 -13.37 15.40 3.00
CA CYS A 67 -14.12 14.23 2.56
C CYS A 67 -15.30 13.93 3.50
N HIS A 68 -16.29 13.21 2.99
CA HIS A 68 -17.38 12.63 3.77
C HIS A 68 -17.31 11.10 3.81
N GLU A 69 -16.91 10.49 2.70
CA GLU A 69 -16.73 9.04 2.54
C GLU A 69 -15.46 8.72 1.73
N ASP A 70 -15.03 7.46 1.74
CA ASP A 70 -13.81 7.01 1.02
C ASP A 70 -13.86 7.31 -0.48
N GLY A 71 -15.06 7.31 -1.07
CA GLY A 71 -15.27 7.64 -2.48
C GLY A 71 -14.94 9.08 -2.84
N ASP A 72 -14.82 9.97 -1.84
CA ASP A 72 -14.39 11.35 -2.04
C ASP A 72 -12.86 11.48 -2.15
N CYS A 73 -12.07 10.44 -1.82
CA CYS A 73 -10.62 10.49 -1.79
C CYS A 73 -9.97 9.82 -3.02
N PHE A 74 -8.66 10.03 -3.22
CA PHE A 74 -7.97 9.32 -4.30
C PHE A 74 -7.83 7.83 -3.98
N SER A 75 -7.64 7.03 -5.03
CA SER A 75 -7.23 5.63 -4.86
C SER A 75 -5.98 5.55 -4.01
N GLY A 76 -6.05 4.79 -2.92
CA GLY A 76 -4.97 4.74 -1.94
C GLY A 76 -5.27 5.54 -0.66
N GLU A 77 -6.43 6.17 -0.53
CA GLU A 77 -6.81 6.97 0.65
C GLU A 77 -8.19 6.60 1.23
N THR A 78 -8.39 6.83 2.52
CA THR A 78 -9.66 6.73 3.26
C THR A 78 -10.07 8.08 3.84
N CYS A 79 -11.37 8.29 3.99
CA CYS A 79 -11.88 9.46 4.67
C CYS A 79 -11.86 9.26 6.19
N GLN A 80 -10.91 9.89 6.89
CA GLN A 80 -10.78 9.77 8.34
C GLN A 80 -10.75 11.15 9.02
N GLY A 81 -11.81 11.44 9.79
CA GLY A 81 -11.93 12.71 10.51
C GLY A 81 -12.16 13.92 9.59
N GLY A 82 -12.78 13.71 8.41
CA GLY A 82 -13.07 14.76 7.43
C GLY A 82 -11.90 15.11 6.51
N ALA A 83 -10.80 14.36 6.58
CA ALA A 83 -9.65 14.50 5.70
C ALA A 83 -9.32 13.17 5.03
N CYS A 84 -8.91 13.24 3.75
CA CYS A 84 -8.35 12.10 3.04
C CYS A 84 -6.97 11.79 3.62
N LYS A 85 -6.78 10.53 4.03
CA LYS A 85 -5.50 10.03 4.51
C LYS A 85 -5.15 8.78 3.74
N ALA A 86 -3.86 8.59 3.46
CA ALA A 86 -3.39 7.34 2.86
C ALA A 86 -3.90 6.13 3.66
N TYR A 87 -4.36 5.09 2.96
CA TYR A 87 -4.65 3.81 3.58
C TYR A 87 -3.39 3.35 4.30
N GLN A 88 -3.59 2.94 5.53
CA GLN A 88 -2.67 2.05 6.19
C GLN A 88 -2.62 0.71 5.45
N CYS A 89 -1.54 -0.05 5.64
CA CYS A 89 -1.46 -1.35 5.01
C CYS A 89 -2.54 -2.28 5.60
N ARG A 90 -3.14 -3.12 4.76
CA ARG A 90 -4.15 -4.13 5.12
C ARG A 90 -3.73 -5.52 4.63
N SER A 91 -2.89 -5.58 3.60
CA SER A 91 -2.33 -6.78 3.01
C SER A 91 -0.87 -6.54 2.65
N THR A 92 0.01 -7.44 3.09
CA THR A 92 1.44 -7.37 2.77
C THR A 92 1.68 -7.36 1.26
N ASP A 93 1.02 -8.25 0.52
CA ASP A 93 1.22 -8.41 -0.92
C ASP A 93 0.75 -7.22 -1.76
N LEU A 94 -0.32 -6.56 -1.33
CA LEU A 94 -0.95 -5.50 -2.11
C LEU A 94 -0.44 -4.10 -1.72
N ASP A 95 -0.12 -3.89 -0.44
CA ASP A 95 0.09 -2.55 0.10
C ASP A 95 1.56 -2.23 0.37
N CYS A 96 2.42 -3.21 0.69
CA CYS A 96 3.80 -2.96 1.10
C CYS A 96 4.82 -3.14 -0.03
N LEU A 97 6.05 -2.65 0.10
CA LEU A 97 7.10 -2.87 -0.89
C LEU A 97 7.72 -4.27 -0.77
N ILE A 98 8.50 -4.69 -1.76
CA ILE A 98 9.22 -5.97 -1.70
C ILE A 98 10.11 -5.97 -0.45
N GLY A 99 10.05 -7.06 0.32
CA GLY A 99 10.79 -7.21 1.58
C GLY A 99 10.15 -6.57 2.81
N GLU A 100 8.96 -5.96 2.68
CA GLU A 100 8.20 -5.42 3.81
C GLU A 100 7.03 -6.34 4.19
N ARG A 101 6.59 -6.25 5.44
CA ARG A 101 5.38 -6.90 5.97
C ARG A 101 4.39 -5.85 6.44
N CYS A 102 3.10 -6.15 6.29
CA CYS A 102 2.07 -5.33 6.91
C CYS A 102 1.85 -5.74 8.37
N ILE A 103 2.33 -4.94 9.32
CA ILE A 103 2.20 -5.18 10.76
C ILE A 103 1.60 -3.95 11.41
N ASP A 104 0.53 -4.14 12.18
CA ASP A 104 -0.19 -3.05 12.87
C ASP A 104 -0.44 -1.85 11.96
N GLU A 105 -1.01 -2.12 10.77
CA GLU A 105 -1.37 -1.10 9.79
C GLU A 105 -0.18 -0.33 9.17
N GLN A 106 1.06 -0.80 9.39
CA GLN A 106 2.29 -0.21 8.86
C GLN A 106 3.11 -1.23 8.08
N CYS A 107 3.64 -0.79 6.94
CA CYS A 107 4.65 -1.57 6.22
C CYS A 107 5.98 -1.44 6.95
N VAL A 108 6.48 -2.56 7.46
CA VAL A 108 7.75 -2.64 8.18
C VAL A 108 8.74 -3.50 7.40
N PRO A 109 9.99 -3.02 7.18
CA PRO A 109 10.99 -3.81 6.50
C PRO A 109 11.42 -5.00 7.34
N GLN A 110 11.59 -6.16 6.69
CA GLN A 110 12.20 -7.31 7.32
C GLN A 110 13.73 -7.13 7.33
N PRO A 111 14.39 -7.16 8.50
CA PRO A 111 15.85 -7.09 8.58
C PRO A 111 16.51 -8.32 7.94
N ASN A 112 17.78 -8.18 7.56
CA ASN A 112 18.66 -9.23 7.06
C ASN A 112 18.14 -10.00 5.83
N LEU A 113 17.11 -9.50 5.17
CA LEU A 113 16.43 -10.22 4.10
C LEU A 113 17.35 -10.32 2.88
N CYS A 114 17.63 -11.54 2.43
CA CYS A 114 18.58 -11.77 1.35
C CYS A 114 20.01 -11.28 1.64
N GLU A 115 20.35 -11.04 2.91
CA GLU A 115 21.74 -10.83 3.29
C GLU A 115 22.50 -12.16 3.25
N PRO A 116 23.73 -12.18 2.71
CA PRO A 116 24.55 -13.38 2.72
C PRO A 116 24.82 -13.84 4.15
N CYS A 117 24.54 -15.11 4.45
CA CYS A 117 24.91 -15.72 5.72
C CYS A 117 26.22 -16.48 5.58
N ASP A 118 27.08 -16.42 6.59
CA ASP A 118 28.36 -17.13 6.63
C ASP A 118 28.22 -18.56 7.16
N PHE A 119 29.37 -19.26 7.23
CA PHE A 119 29.39 -20.67 7.58
C PHE A 119 28.97 -20.91 9.03
N ASP A 120 29.34 -19.98 9.92
CA ASP A 120 29.04 -20.06 11.34
C ASP A 120 27.52 -19.91 11.53
N ALA A 121 26.90 -18.92 10.87
CA ALA A 121 25.45 -18.74 10.85
C ALA A 121 24.72 -19.96 10.28
N TRP A 122 25.27 -20.61 9.25
CA TRP A 122 24.71 -21.84 8.70
C TRP A 122 24.79 -23.02 9.69
N GLN A 123 25.93 -23.23 10.35
CA GLN A 123 26.12 -24.31 11.31
C GLN A 123 25.22 -24.18 12.53
N GLU A 124 24.95 -22.95 12.96
CA GLU A 124 24.06 -22.66 14.10
C GLU A 124 22.57 -22.78 13.71
N GLY A 125 22.26 -22.90 12.41
CA GLY A 125 20.90 -23.01 11.90
C GLY A 125 20.18 -21.66 11.79
N GLY A 126 20.93 -20.55 11.79
CA GLY A 126 20.39 -19.20 11.86
C GLY A 126 20.02 -18.75 13.28
N ASN A 127 19.05 -17.83 13.38
CA ASN A 127 18.51 -17.28 14.62
C ASN A 127 17.10 -17.82 14.90
N GLN A 128 16.46 -17.38 16.00
CA GLN A 128 15.09 -17.83 16.33
C GLN A 128 14.05 -17.47 15.26
N ASP A 129 14.25 -16.36 14.55
CA ASP A 129 13.30 -15.81 13.58
C ASP A 129 13.76 -15.96 12.12
N GLU A 130 15.00 -16.39 11.88
CA GLU A 130 15.63 -16.41 10.56
C GLU A 130 16.49 -17.67 10.37
N LEU A 131 16.50 -18.23 9.16
CA LEU A 131 17.31 -19.39 8.81
C LEU A 131 18.33 -19.01 7.74
N CYS A 132 19.55 -19.50 7.90
CA CYS A 132 20.55 -19.46 6.85
C CYS A 132 20.33 -20.65 5.90
N VAL A 133 19.93 -20.36 4.66
CA VAL A 133 19.63 -21.40 3.66
C VAL A 133 20.64 -21.33 2.53
N ILE A 134 21.25 -22.47 2.22
CA ILE A 134 22.09 -22.65 1.04
C ILE A 134 21.17 -22.82 -0.17
N TYR A 135 21.25 -21.88 -1.10
CA TYR A 135 20.49 -21.91 -2.35
C TYR A 135 21.20 -22.79 -3.39
N THR A 136 22.48 -22.51 -3.61
CA THR A 136 23.35 -23.26 -4.51
C THR A 136 24.82 -23.02 -4.15
N TYR A 137 25.71 -23.83 -4.68
CA TYR A 137 27.15 -23.68 -4.52
C TYR A 137 27.86 -23.97 -5.84
N ASP A 138 28.97 -23.29 -6.09
CA ASP A 138 29.84 -23.58 -7.22
C ASP A 138 31.17 -24.14 -6.70
N GLN A 139 31.38 -25.44 -6.93
CA GLN A 139 32.63 -26.11 -6.56
C GLN A 139 33.78 -25.78 -7.51
N ASP A 140 33.63 -24.92 -8.50
CA ASP A 140 34.73 -24.44 -9.34
C ASP A 140 35.22 -23.06 -8.87
N VAL A 141 34.37 -22.30 -8.16
CA VAL A 141 34.74 -21.01 -7.57
C VAL A 141 35.35 -21.21 -6.19
N ARG A 142 36.67 -20.99 -6.11
CA ARG A 142 37.46 -21.15 -4.88
C ARG A 142 37.61 -19.83 -4.15
N CYS A 143 37.58 -19.89 -2.83
CA CYS A 143 37.91 -18.78 -1.94
C CYS A 143 38.98 -19.18 -0.92
N ASN A 144 39.58 -18.17 -0.29
CA ASN A 144 40.45 -18.39 0.85
C ASN A 144 39.61 -18.35 2.12
N TRP A 145 39.44 -19.51 2.75
CA TRP A 145 38.64 -19.67 3.96
C TRP A 145 39.26 -18.97 5.18
N GLN A 146 40.59 -18.92 5.27
CA GLN A 146 41.25 -18.27 6.42
C GLN A 146 41.08 -16.75 6.40
N THR A 147 41.00 -16.15 5.21
CA THR A 147 40.85 -14.70 5.05
C THR A 147 39.45 -14.27 4.63
N GLN A 148 38.52 -15.21 4.48
CA GLN A 148 37.14 -14.97 4.02
C GLN A 148 37.09 -14.11 2.74
N SER A 149 37.92 -14.46 1.75
CA SER A 149 38.11 -13.61 0.56
C SER A 149 38.15 -14.41 -0.73
N GLY A 150 37.67 -13.79 -1.82
CA GLY A 150 37.72 -14.35 -3.17
C GLY A 150 36.37 -14.78 -3.73
N CYS A 151 35.30 -14.65 -2.94
CA CYS A 151 33.94 -14.85 -3.45
C CYS A 151 33.42 -13.61 -4.17
N PRO A 152 32.60 -13.80 -5.23
CA PRO A 152 31.78 -12.74 -5.82
C PRO A 152 30.84 -12.10 -4.79
N ASP A 153 30.26 -10.97 -5.17
CA ASP A 153 29.20 -10.34 -4.38
C ASP A 153 28.04 -11.32 -4.15
N PHE A 154 27.38 -11.19 -3.00
CA PHE A 154 26.25 -12.02 -2.57
C PHE A 154 26.57 -13.51 -2.33
N MET A 155 27.85 -13.90 -2.28
CA MET A 155 28.29 -15.25 -1.93
C MET A 155 29.18 -15.26 -0.67
N SER A 156 29.03 -16.32 0.13
CA SER A 156 29.84 -16.58 1.31
C SER A 156 30.87 -17.68 1.03
N CYS A 157 32.05 -17.57 1.65
CA CYS A 157 33.09 -18.59 1.54
C CYS A 157 32.85 -19.70 2.56
N PHE A 158 32.60 -20.94 2.13
CA PHE A 158 32.48 -22.10 3.03
C PHE A 158 33.71 -23.01 2.94
N PRO A 159 34.11 -23.66 4.05
CA PRO A 159 35.31 -24.49 4.06
C PRO A 159 35.11 -25.75 3.22
N SER A 160 36.13 -26.12 2.43
CA SER A 160 36.04 -27.28 1.53
C SER A 160 35.86 -28.62 2.22
N ASP A 161 36.18 -28.71 3.51
CA ASP A 161 36.03 -29.92 4.33
C ASP A 161 34.74 -29.93 5.16
N GLY A 162 33.95 -28.85 5.14
CA GLY A 162 32.74 -28.71 5.97
C GLY A 162 33.00 -28.62 7.48
N GLU A 163 34.25 -28.49 7.90
CA GLU A 163 34.66 -28.44 9.31
C GLU A 163 35.52 -27.21 9.63
N GLY A 164 36.04 -26.51 8.62
CA GLY A 164 36.86 -25.32 8.80
C GLY A 164 38.35 -25.61 9.03
N ASN A 165 38.81 -26.85 8.82
CA ASN A 165 40.19 -27.29 9.08
C ASN A 165 41.15 -27.09 7.88
N THR A 166 40.64 -26.52 6.79
CA THR A 166 41.32 -26.28 5.51
C THR A 166 41.63 -24.80 5.30
N ALA A 167 42.58 -24.46 4.44
CA ALA A 167 42.79 -23.08 4.00
C ALA A 167 41.90 -22.69 2.79
N VAL A 168 41.34 -23.69 2.12
CA VAL A 168 40.61 -23.54 0.86
C VAL A 168 39.12 -23.67 1.12
N GLY A 169 38.34 -22.75 0.57
CA GLY A 169 36.89 -22.82 0.56
C GLY A 169 36.32 -22.84 -0.86
N PHE A 170 35.00 -22.97 -0.93
CA PHE A 170 34.20 -22.76 -2.12
C PHE A 170 33.13 -21.69 -1.84
N CYS A 171 32.75 -20.96 -2.88
CA CYS A 171 31.75 -19.89 -2.74
C CYS A 171 30.34 -20.45 -2.84
N VAL A 172 29.49 -19.99 -1.94
CA VAL A 172 28.13 -20.49 -1.76
C VAL A 172 27.16 -19.33 -1.74
N GLU A 173 26.08 -19.47 -2.49
CA GLU A 173 24.93 -18.57 -2.41
C GLU A 173 24.09 -19.01 -1.22
N SER A 174 24.25 -18.32 -0.11
CA SER A 174 23.54 -18.59 1.14
C SER A 174 22.97 -17.30 1.68
N PHE A 175 21.68 -17.31 2.02
CA PHE A 175 20.95 -16.12 2.44
C PHE A 175 20.16 -16.37 3.72
N PHE A 176 19.95 -15.30 4.50
CA PHE A 176 18.97 -15.31 5.58
C PHE A 176 17.54 -15.18 5.04
N PHE A 177 16.67 -16.06 5.53
CA PHE A 177 15.25 -16.07 5.25
C PHE A 177 14.45 -16.14 6.56
N PRO A 178 13.43 -15.29 6.75
CA PRO A 178 12.64 -15.32 7.96
C PRO A 178 11.76 -16.57 8.02
N THR A 179 11.48 -17.05 9.22
CA THR A 179 10.53 -18.16 9.44
C THR A 179 9.08 -17.70 9.19
N CYS A 180 8.18 -18.64 8.90
CA CYS A 180 6.80 -18.34 8.50
C CYS A 180 5.72 -19.27 9.08
N SER A 181 5.99 -19.96 10.19
CA SER A 181 5.02 -20.88 10.80
C SER A 181 3.76 -20.19 11.31
N GLU A 182 3.84 -18.93 11.74
CA GLU A 182 2.71 -18.14 12.25
C GLU A 182 2.58 -16.74 11.60
N GLN A 183 3.58 -16.32 10.83
CA GLN A 183 3.68 -14.97 10.28
C GLN A 183 3.62 -14.99 8.75
N GLU A 184 2.93 -14.02 8.17
CA GLU A 184 2.94 -13.80 6.71
C GLU A 184 4.35 -13.44 6.24
N CYS A 185 4.75 -13.95 5.09
CA CYS A 185 6.04 -13.61 4.52
C CYS A 185 6.11 -12.15 4.05
N PRO A 186 7.30 -11.54 4.01
CA PRO A 186 7.45 -10.23 3.38
C PRO A 186 7.00 -10.30 1.92
N ARG A 187 6.52 -9.17 1.36
CA ARG A 187 6.07 -9.14 -0.03
C ARG A 187 7.18 -9.62 -0.96
N GLY A 188 6.81 -10.49 -1.89
CA GLY A 188 7.73 -11.11 -2.85
C GLY A 188 8.34 -12.42 -2.35
N PHE A 189 8.03 -12.85 -1.12
CA PHE A 189 8.49 -14.11 -0.55
C PHE A 189 7.32 -15.07 -0.35
N SER A 190 7.60 -16.36 -0.51
CA SER A 190 6.61 -17.43 -0.33
C SER A 190 7.02 -18.33 0.81
N CYS A 191 6.08 -18.64 1.71
CA CYS A 191 6.31 -19.59 2.79
C CYS A 191 6.47 -21.00 2.21
N VAL A 192 7.67 -21.57 2.32
CA VAL A 192 7.98 -22.94 1.95
C VAL A 192 8.27 -23.75 3.20
N SER A 193 7.95 -25.05 3.17
CA SER A 193 8.19 -25.94 4.30
C SER A 193 8.93 -27.18 3.83
N SER A 194 10.02 -27.52 4.52
CA SER A 194 10.82 -28.71 4.26
C SER A 194 11.30 -29.31 5.58
N GLU A 195 11.19 -30.62 5.73
CA GLU A 195 11.66 -31.38 6.90
C GLU A 195 11.21 -30.82 8.28
N GLY A 196 10.01 -30.23 8.34
CA GLY A 196 9.44 -29.68 9.57
C GLY A 196 9.87 -28.25 9.89
N VAL A 197 10.58 -27.59 8.97
CA VAL A 197 11.00 -26.19 9.08
C VAL A 197 10.32 -25.37 7.99
N SER A 198 9.79 -24.20 8.35
CA SER A 198 9.05 -23.31 7.45
C SER A 198 9.70 -21.93 7.39
N PHE A 199 10.04 -21.48 6.18
CA PHE A 199 10.68 -20.18 5.95
C PHE A 199 10.19 -19.51 4.67
N CYS A 200 10.35 -18.19 4.63
CA CYS A 200 9.98 -17.35 3.50
C CYS A 200 11.09 -17.38 2.45
N MET A 201 10.86 -18.03 1.32
CA MET A 201 11.83 -18.12 0.23
C MET A 201 11.48 -17.15 -0.90
N ALA A 202 12.51 -16.59 -1.54
CA ALA A 202 12.39 -15.80 -2.76
C ALA A 202 13.63 -15.95 -3.65
N ASP A 203 13.58 -15.33 -4.82
CA ASP A 203 14.73 -15.15 -5.70
C ASP A 203 15.54 -13.92 -5.25
N CYS A 204 16.42 -14.14 -4.26
CA CYS A 204 17.23 -13.07 -3.67
C CYS A 204 18.14 -12.40 -4.69
N ILE A 205 18.74 -13.16 -5.60
CA ILE A 205 19.64 -12.61 -6.63
C ILE A 205 18.87 -11.66 -7.52
N PHE A 206 17.69 -12.08 -8.01
CA PHE A 206 16.86 -11.20 -8.82
C PHE A 206 16.49 -9.92 -8.06
N PHE A 207 16.09 -10.00 -6.79
CA PHE A 207 15.71 -8.81 -6.03
C PHE A 207 16.87 -7.86 -5.74
N LEU A 208 18.07 -8.38 -5.49
CA LEU A 208 19.28 -7.59 -5.28
C LEU A 208 19.75 -6.94 -6.58
N GLU A 209 19.81 -7.69 -7.69
CA GLU A 209 20.23 -7.17 -9.00
C GLU A 209 19.30 -6.08 -9.54
N GLN A 210 18.00 -6.17 -9.24
CA GLN A 210 17.01 -5.16 -9.64
C GLN A 210 16.85 -4.02 -8.63
N ALA A 211 17.64 -4.01 -7.55
CA ALA A 211 17.56 -3.02 -6.46
C ALA A 211 16.16 -2.92 -5.83
N TYR A 212 15.44 -4.02 -5.75
CA TYR A 212 14.19 -4.12 -4.97
C TYR A 212 14.48 -4.29 -3.47
N LEU A 213 15.63 -4.87 -3.14
CA LEU A 213 16.16 -4.97 -1.79
C LEU A 213 17.48 -4.18 -1.69
N PRO A 214 17.81 -3.64 -0.50
CA PRO A 214 19.03 -2.87 -0.28
C PRO A 214 20.32 -3.69 -0.37
#